data_AF-A0A950J7M4-F1
#
_entry.id   AF-A0A950J7M4-F1
#
_cell.length_a   1.000
_cell.length_b   1.000
_cell.length_c   1.000
_cell.angle_alpha   90.00
_cell.angle_beta   90.00
_cell.angle_gamma   90.00
#
_symmetry.space_group_name_H-M   'P 1'
#
loop_
_entity.id
_entity.type
_entity.pdbx_description
1 polymer ?
#
loop_
_entity_poly.entity_id
_entity_poly.type
_entity_poly.pdbx_seq_one_letter_code
_entity_poly.pdbx_strand_id
1 'polypeptide(L)' 'RVLSANVWLADIAAYDEMNEVWDAWVVPGQPPARATVESKLAGDYKVEISVIAALSPR' A
#
# COMPACT_ATOMS: atom_id res chain seq x y z
N ARG A 1 -0.80 -13.55 5.90
CA ARG A 1 -1.69 -12.41 6.26
C ARG A 1 -0.87 -11.14 6.27
N VAL A 2 -1.30 -10.07 5.61
CA VAL A 2 -0.62 -8.77 5.69
C VAL A 2 -0.97 -8.09 7.03
N LEU A 3 0.04 -7.57 7.73
CA LEU A 3 -0.11 -6.90 9.02
C LEU A 3 -0.11 -5.39 8.85
N SER A 4 0.88 -4.86 8.13
CA SER A 4 0.98 -3.44 7.83
C SER A 4 1.50 -3.19 6.41
N ALA A 5 1.12 -2.04 5.86
CA ALA A 5 1.65 -1.52 4.61
C ALA A 5 1.97 -0.04 4.73
N ASN A 6 3.13 0.36 4.21
CA ASN A 6 3.46 1.75 3.98
C ASN A 6 3.45 2.00 2.48
N VAL A 7 2.74 3.05 2.06
CA VAL A 7 2.64 3.43 0.65
C VAL A 7 3.23 4.81 0.44
N TRP A 8 4.12 4.91 -0.52
CA TRP A 8 4.71 6.16 -0.98
C TRP A 8 4.25 6.43 -2.40
N LEU A 9 3.55 7.54 -2.59
CA LEU A 9 3.18 8.05 -3.91
C LEU A 9 4.22 9.06 -4.36
N ALA A 10 4.57 9.01 -5.65
CA ALA A 10 5.44 10.03 -6.25
C ALA A 10 4.72 11.37 -6.41
N ASP A 11 3.39 11.34 -6.55
CA ASP A 11 2.48 12.48 -6.58
C ASP A 11 1.21 12.12 -5.78
N ILE A 12 0.95 12.84 -4.70
CA ILE A 12 -0.22 12.60 -3.83
C ILE A 12 -1.54 12.88 -4.54
N ALA A 13 -1.55 13.60 -5.67
CA ALA A 13 -2.76 13.79 -6.47
C ALA A 13 -3.32 12.46 -7.01
N ALA A 14 -2.48 11.43 -7.13
CA ALA A 14 -2.88 10.08 -7.52
C ALA A 14 -3.47 9.25 -6.37
N TYR A 15 -3.75 9.84 -5.20
CA TYR A 15 -4.25 9.14 -4.02
C TYR A 15 -5.54 8.36 -4.28
N ASP A 16 -6.50 8.96 -4.99
CA ASP A 16 -7.78 8.30 -5.28
C ASP A 16 -7.64 7.15 -6.27
N GLU A 17 -6.82 7.31 -7.33
CA GLU A 17 -6.49 6.26 -8.30
C GLU A 17 -5.82 5.06 -7.60
N MET A 18 -4.88 5.33 -6.70
CA MET A 18 -4.24 4.29 -5.89
C MET A 18 -5.25 3.58 -4.98
N ASN A 19 -6.16 4.32 -4.34
CA ASN A 19 -7.14 3.73 -3.43
C ASN A 19 -8.15 2.84 -4.15
N GLU A 20 -8.57 3.19 -5.36
CA GLU A 20 -9.47 2.36 -6.16
C GLU A 20 -8.90 0.94 -6.34
N VAL A 21 -7.63 0.84 -6.72
CA VAL A 21 -6.96 -0.45 -6.90
C VAL A 21 -6.67 -1.14 -5.56
N TRP A 22 -6.28 -0.37 -4.54
CA TRP A 22 -6.02 -0.90 -3.20
C TRP A 22 -7.27 -1.53 -2.59
N ASP A 23 -8.40 -0.83 -2.62
CA ASP A 23 -9.67 -1.26 -2.03
C ASP A 23 -10.23 -2.51 -2.71
N ALA A 24 -10.03 -2.63 -4.03
CA ALA A 24 -10.39 -3.84 -4.78
C ALA A 24 -9.49 -5.05 -4.46
N TRP A 25 -8.25 -4.82 -4.05
CA TRP A 25 -7.27 -5.88 -3.75
C TRP A 25 -7.34 -6.38 -2.31
N VAL A 26 -7.60 -5.51 -1.34
CA VAL A 26 -7.63 -5.90 0.08
C VAL A 26 -8.79 -6.85 0.39
N VAL A 27 -8.53 -7.81 1.28
CA VAL A 27 -9.57 -8.74 1.74
C VAL A 27 -10.57 -8.00 2.63
N PRO A 28 -11.88 -7.99 2.29
CA PRO A 28 -12.90 -7.32 3.11
C PRO A 28 -12.90 -7.83 4.56
N GLY A 29 -13.00 -6.89 5.51
CA GLY A 29 -12.99 -7.19 6.95
C GLY A 29 -11.61 -7.59 7.50
N GLN A 30 -10.57 -7.64 6.68
CA GLN A 30 -9.19 -7.95 7.09
C GLN A 30 -8.14 -6.97 6.49
N PRO A 31 -8.40 -5.65 6.42
CA PRO A 31 -7.40 -4.72 5.90
C PRO A 31 -6.18 -4.66 6.84
N PRO A 32 -4.96 -4.50 6.30
CA PRO A 32 -3.80 -4.25 7.14
C PRO A 32 -3.81 -2.81 7.68
N ALA A 33 -3.03 -2.56 8.74
CA ALA A 33 -2.73 -1.19 9.12
C ALA A 33 -1.98 -0.50 7.96
N ARG A 34 -2.45 0.67 7.52
CA ARG A 34 -1.87 1.37 6.36
C ARG A 34 -1.57 2.84 6.68
N ALA A 35 -0.43 3.30 6.20
CA ALA A 35 -0.11 4.72 6.06
C ALA A 35 0.28 5.03 4.62
N THR A 36 -0.21 6.16 4.09
CA THR A 36 0.09 6.65 2.74
C THR A 36 0.61 8.08 2.84
N VAL A 37 1.74 8.36 2.18
CA VAL A 37 2.35 9.70 2.10
C VAL A 37 2.94 9.94 0.71
N GLU A 38 3.32 11.18 0.44
CA GLU A 38 4.14 11.53 -0.73
C GLU A 38 5.63 11.36 -0.43
N SER A 39 6.42 10.88 -1.40
CA SER A 39 7.89 10.83 -1.32
C SER A 39 8.54 10.75 -2.70
N LYS A 40 9.81 11.18 -2.80
CA LYS A 40 10.67 10.81 -3.92
C LYS A 40 10.95 9.31 -3.90
N LEU A 41 10.88 8.68 -5.06
CA LEU A 41 11.13 7.24 -5.24
C LEU A 41 12.46 7.00 -5.97
N ALA A 42 12.99 5.78 -5.90
CA ALA A 42 14.32 5.47 -6.43
C ALA A 42 14.41 5.46 -7.98
N GLY A 43 13.27 5.47 -8.68
CA GLY A 43 13.19 5.45 -10.14
C GLY A 43 11.92 6.14 -10.64
N ASP A 44 11.62 5.96 -11.94
CA ASP A 44 10.40 6.48 -12.56
C ASP A 44 9.18 5.60 -12.22
N TYR A 45 8.88 5.56 -10.92
CA TYR A 45 7.75 4.84 -10.35
C TYR A 45 6.67 5.83 -9.91
N LYS A 46 5.41 5.42 -10.03
CA LYS A 46 4.27 6.20 -9.52
C LYS A 46 3.97 5.91 -8.05
N VAL A 47 4.27 4.69 -7.59
CA VAL A 47 3.98 4.21 -6.25
C VAL A 47 5.02 3.17 -5.81
N GLU A 48 5.38 3.20 -4.53
CA GLU A 48 6.14 2.15 -3.86
C GLU A 48 5.35 1.66 -2.63
N ILE A 49 5.34 0.34 -2.40
CA ILE A 49 4.60 -0.27 -1.29
C ILE A 49 5.53 -1.22 -0.54
N SER A 50 5.74 -0.97 0.76
CA SER A 50 6.41 -1.89 1.67
C SER A 50 5.37 -2.59 2.55
N VAL A 51 5.58 -3.88 2.79
CA VAL A 51 4.63 -4.75 3.48
C VAL A 51 5.32 -5.55 4.58
N ILE A 52 4.73 -5.60 5.77
CA ILE A 52 5.05 -6.57 6.81
C ILE A 52 3.90 -7.58 6.87
N ALA A 53 4.23 -8.88 6.78
CA ALA A 53 3.25 -9.96 6.80
C ALA A 53 3.61 -11.03 7.84
N ALA A 54 2.58 -11.67 8.39
CA ALA A 54 2.74 -12.88 9.18
C ALA A 54 2.93 -14.09 8.26
N LEU A 55 3.89 -14.94 8.61
CA LEU A 55 4.01 -16.29 8.07
C LEU A 55 2.75 -17.08 8.45
N SER A 56 2.24 -17.88 7.52
CA SER A 56 1.16 -18.81 7.85
C SER A 56 1.66 -19.81 8.90
N PRO A 57 0.86 -20.14 9.94
CA PRO A 57 1.17 -21.26 10.80
C PRO A 57 1.32 -22.53 9.94
N ARG A 58 2.26 -23.41 10.31
CA ARG A 58 2.28 -24.77 9.77
C ARG A 58 1.11 -25.55 10.31
#